data_AF-F2QV98-F1
#
_entry.id   AF-F2QV98-F1
#
_cell.length_a   1.000
_cell.length_b   1.000
_cell.length_c   1.000
_cell.angle_alpha   90.00
_cell.angle_beta   90.00
_cell.angle_gamma   90.00
#
_symmetry.space_group_name_H-M   'P 1'
#
loop_
_entity.id
_entity.type
_entity.pdbx_description
1 polymer ?
#
loop_
_entity_poly.entity_id
_entity_poly.type
_entity_poly.pdbx_seq_one_letter_code
_entity_poly.pdbx_strand_id
1 'polypeptide(L)'
;MGDFKGYADMVESALPSLIEIKGATFCGSSSGNGNPLTMQNIPFYEECQNFVRSLNDELNSRGLEYGIAAEHAHSCCILIASKRYYINDQWYTHIDYKKFFLLLESGEKFTHMDYLAPTPEWAYWGSSEGGFNPEDVKYNRKEEKEKKRLAREQSKQLEA
;
A
#
# COMPACT_ATOMS: atom_id res chain seq x y z
N MET A 1 -20.56 9.41 5.32
CA MET A 1 -19.17 9.52 5.83
C MET A 1 -19.05 8.54 6.99
N GLY A 2 -18.12 7.59 6.87
CA GLY A 2 -18.13 6.31 7.58
C GLY A 2 -17.92 6.40 9.09
N ASP A 3 -18.43 5.41 9.80
CA ASP A 3 -18.29 5.24 11.25
C ASP A 3 -16.84 4.82 11.61
N PHE A 4 -15.91 5.78 11.59
CA PHE A 4 -14.52 5.55 11.99
C PHE A 4 -14.39 5.17 13.47
N LYS A 5 -15.39 5.50 14.31
CA LYS A 5 -15.40 5.15 15.74
C LYS A 5 -15.61 3.65 15.94
N GLY A 6 -16.53 3.04 15.20
CA GLY A 6 -16.68 1.58 15.20
C GLY A 6 -15.43 0.85 14.72
N TYR A 7 -14.68 1.41 13.75
CA TYR A 7 -13.37 0.89 13.37
C TYR A 7 -12.32 1.06 14.48
N ALA A 8 -12.31 2.20 15.16
CA ALA A 8 -11.43 2.42 16.31
C ALA A 8 -11.69 1.42 17.44
N ASP A 9 -12.95 1.05 17.72
CA ASP A 9 -13.31 0.03 18.72
C ASP A 9 -12.68 -1.34 18.37
N MET A 10 -12.67 -1.71 17.09
CA MET A 10 -12.02 -2.95 16.62
C MET A 10 -10.51 -2.87 16.77
N VAL A 11 -9.89 -1.74 16.43
CA VAL A 11 -8.44 -1.53 16.56
C VAL A 11 -8.02 -1.57 18.03
N GLU A 12 -8.77 -0.92 18.93
CA GLU A 12 -8.52 -0.94 20.37
C GLU A 12 -8.57 -2.35 20.95
N SER A 13 -9.52 -3.17 20.47
CA SER A 13 -9.68 -4.54 20.92
C SER A 13 -8.59 -5.49 20.39
N ALA A 14 -8.12 -5.27 19.15
CA ALA A 14 -7.19 -6.18 18.48
C ALA A 14 -5.71 -5.75 18.58
N LEU A 15 -5.45 -4.47 18.80
CA LEU A 15 -4.13 -3.82 18.83
C LEU A 15 -3.19 -4.25 17.66
N PRO A 16 -3.67 -4.21 16.40
CA PRO A 16 -2.88 -4.64 15.25
C PRO A 16 -1.62 -3.79 15.08
N SER A 17 -0.52 -4.41 14.62
CA SER A 17 0.71 -3.68 14.33
C SER A 17 0.56 -2.66 13.18
N LEU A 18 -0.17 -3.07 12.14
CA LEU A 18 -0.33 -2.37 10.87
C LEU A 18 -1.80 -2.41 10.45
N ILE A 19 -2.31 -1.31 9.91
CA ILE A 19 -3.70 -1.17 9.46
C ILE A 19 -3.66 -0.59 8.04
N GLU A 20 -4.03 -1.39 7.05
CA GLU A 20 -4.20 -0.94 5.67
C GLU A 20 -5.64 -0.47 5.46
N ILE A 21 -5.80 0.80 5.09
CA ILE A 21 -7.07 1.37 4.66
C ILE A 21 -7.01 1.49 3.15
N LYS A 22 -7.92 0.79 2.46
CA LYS A 22 -7.92 0.69 1.01
C LYS A 22 -9.26 1.09 0.43
N GLY A 23 -9.24 2.04 -0.51
CA GLY A 23 -10.41 2.38 -1.31
C GLY A 23 -10.90 1.16 -2.08
N ALA A 24 -12.19 0.84 -1.95
CA ALA A 24 -12.79 -0.24 -2.73
C ALA A 24 -12.61 0.03 -4.23
N THR A 25 -12.32 -1.01 -5.02
CA THR A 25 -12.18 -0.90 -6.48
C THR A 25 -13.35 -1.56 -7.18
N PHE A 26 -13.85 -0.95 -8.26
CA PHE A 26 -14.95 -1.52 -9.02
C PHE A 26 -14.49 -2.72 -9.87
N CYS A 27 -15.13 -3.87 -9.65
CA CYS A 27 -14.79 -5.12 -10.35
C CYS A 27 -15.60 -5.36 -11.63
N GLY A 28 -16.36 -4.36 -12.11
CA GLY A 28 -17.26 -4.50 -13.25
C GLY A 28 -18.66 -4.97 -12.86
N SER A 29 -19.65 -4.62 -13.68
CA SER A 29 -21.00 -5.18 -13.61
C SER A 29 -21.09 -6.37 -14.57
N SER A 30 -21.54 -7.53 -14.10
CA SER A 30 -21.90 -8.64 -14.97
C SER A 30 -23.40 -8.88 -14.90
N SER A 31 -24.02 -9.26 -16.02
CA SER A 31 -25.47 -9.47 -16.11
C SER A 31 -26.01 -10.60 -15.21
N GLY A 32 -25.13 -11.35 -14.54
CA GLY A 32 -25.47 -12.38 -13.55
C GLY A 32 -24.97 -12.09 -12.12
N ASN A 33 -24.19 -11.03 -11.90
CA ASN A 33 -23.74 -10.65 -10.56
C ASN A 33 -24.77 -9.71 -9.95
N GLY A 34 -25.49 -10.19 -8.93
CA GLY A 34 -26.30 -9.36 -8.03
C GLY A 34 -25.48 -8.42 -7.15
N ASN A 35 -24.32 -7.93 -7.62
CA ASN A 35 -23.50 -6.96 -6.92
C ASN A 35 -24.11 -5.56 -7.15
N PRO A 36 -24.70 -4.94 -6.12
CA PRO A 36 -25.34 -3.63 -6.26
C PRO A 36 -24.33 -2.49 -6.33
N LEU A 37 -23.03 -2.76 -6.13
CA LEU A 37 -22.00 -1.74 -6.11
C LEU A 37 -21.75 -1.20 -7.52
N THR A 38 -21.76 0.12 -7.60
CA THR A 38 -21.48 0.90 -8.81
C THR A 38 -20.21 1.72 -8.61
N MET A 39 -19.75 2.39 -9.66
CA MET A 39 -18.66 3.37 -9.57
C MET A 39 -18.93 4.46 -8.52
N GLN A 40 -20.20 4.79 -8.24
CA GLN A 40 -20.54 5.80 -7.23
C GLN A 40 -20.25 5.35 -5.80
N ASN A 41 -20.05 4.05 -5.57
CA ASN A 41 -19.71 3.50 -4.26
C ASN A 41 -18.19 3.40 -4.04
N ILE A 42 -17.39 3.72 -5.05
CA ILE A 42 -15.94 3.68 -5.00
C ILE A 42 -15.44 5.02 -4.47
N PRO A 43 -14.73 5.06 -3.34
CA PRO A 43 -14.27 6.31 -2.77
C PRO A 43 -13.17 6.92 -3.63
N PHE A 44 -13.14 8.25 -3.70
CA PHE A 44 -11.98 8.99 -4.18
C PHE A 44 -10.85 8.95 -3.15
N TYR A 45 -9.62 9.19 -3.60
CA TYR A 45 -8.46 9.20 -2.71
C TYR A 45 -8.64 10.17 -1.54
N GLU A 46 -9.14 11.38 -1.81
CA GLU A 46 -9.39 12.41 -0.78
C GLU A 46 -10.37 11.93 0.30
N GLU A 47 -11.39 11.15 -0.07
CA GLU A 47 -12.32 10.56 0.89
C GLU A 47 -11.62 9.53 1.79
N CYS A 48 -10.72 8.71 1.22
CA CYS A 48 -9.86 7.83 1.99
C CYS A 48 -8.94 8.62 2.93
N GLN A 49 -8.33 9.71 2.46
CA GLN A 49 -7.46 10.54 3.29
C GLN A 49 -8.22 11.14 4.49
N ASN A 50 -9.43 11.66 4.27
CA ASN A 50 -10.25 12.24 5.33
C ASN A 50 -10.69 11.19 6.36
N PHE A 51 -11.02 9.98 5.89
CA PHE A 51 -11.34 8.86 6.78
C PHE A 51 -10.12 8.46 7.62
N VAL A 52 -8.94 8.34 7.00
CA VAL A 52 -7.71 7.95 7.70
C VAL A 52 -7.28 8.98 8.73
N ARG A 53 -7.35 10.28 8.42
CA ARG A 53 -7.09 11.34 9.40
C ARG A 53 -8.03 11.22 10.61
N SER A 54 -9.34 11.08 10.36
CA SER A 54 -10.34 10.93 11.43
C SER A 54 -10.10 9.69 12.29
N LEU A 55 -9.77 8.56 11.66
CA LEU A 55 -9.44 7.31 12.37
C LEU A 55 -8.16 7.47 13.19
N ASN A 56 -7.09 8.02 12.61
CA ASN A 56 -5.83 8.24 13.30
C ASN A 56 -6.00 9.14 14.53
N ASP A 57 -6.77 10.21 14.42
CA ASP A 57 -7.04 11.15 15.51
C ASP A 57 -7.85 10.47 16.62
N GLU A 58 -8.88 9.69 16.25
CA GLU A 58 -9.66 8.89 17.21
C GLU A 58 -8.78 7.87 17.95
N LEU A 59 -7.92 7.12 17.25
CA LEU A 59 -6.99 6.17 17.88
C LEU A 59 -6.07 6.87 18.90
N ASN A 60 -5.46 7.99 18.51
CA ASN A 60 -4.59 8.75 19.41
C ASN A 60 -5.37 9.39 20.56
N SER A 61 -6.63 9.81 20.36
CA SER A 61 -7.48 10.34 21.44
C SER A 61 -7.78 9.31 22.53
N ARG A 62 -7.74 8.01 22.19
CA ARG A 62 -7.87 6.88 23.12
C ARG A 62 -6.54 6.47 23.77
N GLY A 63 -5.44 7.17 23.47
CA GLY A 63 -4.10 6.80 23.91
C GLY A 63 -3.50 5.59 23.17
N LEU A 64 -4.08 5.21 22.03
CA LEU A 64 -3.51 4.17 21.17
C LEU A 64 -2.41 4.83 20.33
N GLU A 65 -1.15 4.52 20.65
CA GLU A 65 0.04 5.07 20.02
C GLU A 65 0.19 4.58 18.55
N TYR A 66 -0.57 5.19 17.64
CA TYR A 66 -0.58 4.94 16.20
C TYR A 66 -0.25 6.21 15.40
N GLY A 67 0.19 6.04 14.16
CA GLY A 67 0.44 7.13 13.23
C GLY A 67 0.30 6.73 11.77
N ILE A 68 0.05 7.70 10.89
CA ILE A 68 0.01 7.49 9.45
C ILE A 68 1.44 7.36 8.94
N ALA A 69 1.79 6.20 8.40
CA ALA A 69 3.18 5.85 8.09
C ALA A 69 3.49 5.95 6.60
N ALA A 70 2.58 5.51 5.74
CA ALA A 70 2.82 5.42 4.31
C ALA A 70 1.52 5.55 3.50
N GLU A 71 1.65 5.85 2.21
CA GLU A 71 0.54 5.83 1.25
C GLU A 71 0.95 5.19 -0.06
N HIS A 72 -0.07 4.82 -0.84
CA HIS A 72 0.00 4.52 -2.26
C HIS A 72 -1.24 5.11 -2.93
N ALA A 73 -1.13 6.39 -3.30
CA ALA A 73 -2.23 7.24 -3.73
C ALA A 73 -2.99 6.67 -4.93
N HIS A 74 -2.30 6.08 -5.91
CA HIS A 74 -2.97 5.60 -7.13
C HIS A 74 -3.82 4.34 -6.89
N SER A 75 -3.58 3.59 -5.81
CA SER A 75 -4.44 2.48 -5.40
C SER A 75 -5.37 2.85 -4.24
N CYS A 76 -5.41 4.13 -3.86
CA CYS A 76 -6.15 4.65 -2.70
C CYS A 76 -5.88 3.85 -1.42
N CYS A 77 -4.62 3.47 -1.21
CA CYS A 77 -4.18 2.67 -0.08
C CYS A 77 -3.34 3.51 0.86
N ILE A 78 -3.63 3.46 2.16
CA ILE A 78 -2.96 4.24 3.19
C ILE A 78 -2.69 3.34 4.40
N LEU A 79 -1.50 3.46 4.96
CA LEU A 79 -1.05 2.65 6.09
C LEU A 79 -1.02 3.48 7.37
N ILE A 80 -1.80 3.07 8.36
CA ILE A 80 -1.58 3.45 9.76
C ILE A 80 -0.74 2.34 10.41
N ALA A 81 0.28 2.72 11.19
CA ALA A 81 1.13 1.79 11.91
C ALA A 81 1.21 2.16 13.40
N SER A 82 1.40 1.15 14.25
CA SER A 82 1.72 1.37 15.66
C SER A 82 3.07 2.09 15.78
N LYS A 83 3.19 3.07 16.69
CA LYS A 83 4.44 3.83 16.91
C LYS A 83 5.60 2.97 17.42
N ARG A 84 5.39 1.68 17.71
CA ARG A 84 6.51 0.73 17.89
C ARG A 84 7.40 0.62 16.65
N TYR A 85 6.87 0.93 15.46
CA TYR A 85 7.61 1.01 14.20
C TYR A 85 8.12 2.43 13.89
N TYR A 86 7.93 3.40 14.80
CA TYR A 86 8.45 4.75 14.67
C TYR A 86 9.68 4.89 15.57
N ILE A 87 10.87 4.86 14.98
CA ILE A 87 12.15 4.74 15.66
C ILE A 87 13.03 5.90 15.20
N ASN A 88 13.56 6.70 16.14
CA ASN A 88 14.42 7.86 15.84
C ASN A 88 13.82 8.79 14.77
N ASP A 89 12.56 9.18 14.97
CA ASP A 89 11.79 10.05 14.08
C ASP A 89 11.55 9.51 12.65
N GLN A 90 11.74 8.20 12.44
CA GLN A 90 11.55 7.54 11.15
C GLN A 90 10.63 6.32 11.25
N TRP A 91 9.80 6.09 10.22
CA TRP A 91 8.99 4.88 10.12
C TRP A 91 9.81 3.69 9.62
N TYR A 92 9.54 2.52 10.17
CA TYR A 92 10.15 1.22 9.83
C TYR A 92 9.06 0.21 9.49
N THR A 93 8.37 0.41 8.37
CA THR A 93 7.24 -0.44 7.94
C THR A 93 7.61 -1.47 6.88
N HIS A 94 8.86 -1.51 6.44
CA HIS A 94 9.33 -2.42 5.39
C HIS A 94 10.09 -3.61 5.96
N ILE A 95 10.21 -4.66 5.14
CA ILE A 95 10.94 -5.88 5.46
C ILE A 95 12.36 -5.75 4.92
N ASP A 96 13.36 -5.87 5.79
CA ASP A 96 14.73 -6.18 5.38
C ASP A 96 14.78 -7.66 5.01
N TYR A 97 14.53 -7.97 3.73
CA TYR A 97 14.53 -9.35 3.25
C TYR A 97 15.87 -10.05 3.45
N LYS A 98 17.00 -9.34 3.30
CA LYS A 98 18.32 -9.95 3.50
C LYS A 98 18.46 -10.39 4.95
N LYS A 99 18.12 -9.52 5.89
CA LYS A 99 18.16 -9.84 7.33
C LYS A 99 17.15 -10.92 7.71
N PHE A 100 15.94 -10.88 7.14
CA PHE A 100 14.93 -11.92 7.32
C PHE A 100 15.46 -13.30 6.91
N PHE A 101 16.06 -13.43 5.72
CA PHE A 101 16.60 -14.72 5.27
C PHE A 101 17.78 -15.19 6.12
N LEU A 102 18.66 -14.28 6.56
CA LEU A 102 19.74 -14.63 7.49
C LEU A 102 19.22 -15.18 8.83
N LEU A 103 18.18 -14.55 9.40
CA LEU A 103 17.53 -15.00 10.64
C LEU A 103 16.78 -16.32 10.44
N LEU A 104 16.15 -16.50 9.28
CA LEU A 104 15.46 -17.75 8.95
C LEU A 104 16.44 -18.92 8.82
N GLU A 105 17.58 -18.71 8.16
CA GLU A 105 18.61 -19.72 7.95
C GLU A 105 19.41 -20.04 9.21
N SER A 106 19.50 -19.11 10.17
CA SER A 106 20.20 -19.37 11.44
C SER A 106 19.49 -20.39 12.33
N GLY A 107 18.17 -20.58 12.15
CA GLY A 107 17.34 -21.44 13.00
C GLY A 107 17.04 -20.89 14.39
N GLU A 108 17.50 -19.67 14.69
CA GLU A 108 17.24 -18.99 15.96
C GLU A 108 15.81 -18.44 16.01
N LYS A 109 15.29 -18.22 17.23
CA LYS A 109 14.01 -17.54 17.38
C LYS A 109 14.18 -16.05 17.11
N PHE A 110 13.37 -15.51 16.20
CA PHE A 110 13.31 -14.08 15.92
C PHE A 110 11.85 -13.62 15.79
N THR A 111 11.67 -12.31 15.82
CA THR A 111 10.37 -11.63 15.74
C THR A 111 10.37 -10.64 14.56
N HIS A 112 9.19 -10.09 14.26
CA HIS A 112 9.07 -9.07 13.21
C HIS A 112 9.91 -7.82 13.45
N MET A 113 10.26 -7.51 14.70
CA MET A 113 11.10 -6.36 15.03
C MET A 113 12.56 -6.56 14.60
N ASP A 114 12.99 -7.81 14.38
CA ASP A 114 14.38 -8.13 14.09
C ASP A 114 14.77 -7.92 12.63
N TYR A 115 13.82 -7.77 11.72
CA TYR A 115 14.06 -7.60 10.28
C TYR A 115 13.36 -6.38 9.69
N LEU A 116 13.21 -5.32 10.48
CA LEU A 116 12.65 -4.07 10.00
C LEU A 116 13.62 -3.32 9.09
N ALA A 117 13.09 -2.79 8.00
CA ALA A 117 13.74 -1.81 7.14
C ALA A 117 13.01 -0.46 7.26
N PRO A 118 13.73 0.67 7.08
CA PRO A 118 13.11 1.97 7.02
C PRO A 118 12.05 2.03 5.91
N THR A 119 10.96 2.75 6.16
CA THR A 119 10.00 3.11 5.14
C THR A 119 10.72 3.98 4.09
N PRO A 120 10.65 3.64 2.79
CA PRO A 120 11.26 4.45 1.73
C PRO A 120 10.65 5.84 1.66
N GLU A 121 11.45 6.85 1.30
CA GLU A 121 11.01 8.26 1.23
C GLU A 121 9.79 8.45 0.31
N TRP A 122 9.79 7.79 -0.84
CA TRP A 122 8.68 7.83 -1.80
C TRP A 122 7.38 7.21 -1.26
N ALA A 123 7.46 6.37 -0.23
CA ALA A 123 6.30 5.71 0.38
C ALA A 123 5.64 6.55 1.48
N TYR A 124 6.32 7.57 2.02
CA TYR A 124 5.78 8.36 3.12
C TYR A 124 4.46 9.02 2.78
N TRP A 125 3.61 9.15 3.79
CA TRP A 125 2.41 9.97 3.71
C TRP A 125 2.76 11.40 3.26
N GLY A 126 2.13 11.86 2.17
CA GLY A 126 2.39 13.17 1.58
C GLY A 126 3.70 13.30 0.78
N SER A 127 4.37 12.20 0.42
CA SER A 127 5.51 12.24 -0.50
C SER A 127 5.08 12.76 -1.89
N SER A 128 6.04 13.32 -2.64
CA SER A 128 5.79 13.76 -4.02
C SER A 128 5.41 12.62 -4.96
N GLU A 129 5.92 11.43 -4.68
CA GLU A 129 5.70 10.21 -5.43
C GLU A 129 4.35 9.55 -5.11
N GLY A 130 3.70 9.94 -4.01
CA GLY A 130 2.42 9.40 -3.57
C GLY A 130 2.44 7.88 -3.44
N GLY A 131 3.57 7.33 -2.98
CA GLY A 131 3.76 5.89 -2.80
C GLY A 131 4.27 5.10 -3.99
N PHE A 132 4.46 5.71 -5.15
CA PHE A 132 5.06 4.99 -6.28
C PHE A 132 6.56 4.93 -6.16
N ASN A 133 7.13 3.74 -6.30
CA ASN A 133 8.57 3.60 -6.41
C ASN A 133 9.04 4.32 -7.69
N PRO A 134 9.96 5.31 -7.60
CA PRO A 134 10.50 6.01 -8.78
C PRO A 134 11.17 5.10 -9.81
N GLU A 135 11.64 3.93 -9.37
CA GLU A 135 12.27 2.94 -10.25
C GLU A 135 11.25 2.12 -11.05
N ASP A 136 9.97 2.14 -10.65
CA ASP A 136 8.92 1.40 -11.34
C ASP A 136 8.53 2.11 -12.64
N VAL A 137 8.89 1.51 -13.77
CA VAL A 137 8.55 2.01 -15.10
C VAL A 137 7.22 1.42 -15.56
N LYS A 138 6.27 2.28 -15.93
CA LYS A 138 4.98 1.86 -16.50
C LYS A 138 5.22 0.98 -17.74
N TYR A 139 4.76 -0.26 -17.67
CA TYR A 139 4.82 -1.17 -18.81
C TYR A 139 3.73 -0.85 -19.85
N ASN A 140 4.13 -0.23 -20.97
CA ASN A 140 3.21 0.05 -22.07
C ASN A 140 3.10 -1.15 -23.03
N ARG A 141 2.07 -1.98 -22.81
CA ARG A 141 1.77 -3.15 -23.65
C ARG A 141 1.68 -2.84 -25.15
N LYS A 142 1.17 -1.66 -25.54
CA LYS A 142 1.00 -1.30 -26.95
C LYS A 142 2.34 -1.02 -27.62
N GLU A 143 3.17 -0.20 -26.97
CA GLU A 143 4.53 0.10 -27.45
C GLU A 143 5.38 -1.17 -27.53
N GLU A 144 5.30 -2.04 -26.53
CA GLU A 144 6.04 -3.30 -26.53
C GLU A 144 5.56 -4.27 -27.62
N LYS A 145 4.26 -4.28 -27.92
CA LYS A 145 3.72 -5.04 -29.06
C LYS A 145 4.25 -4.48 -30.39
N GLU A 146 4.33 -3.16 -30.51
CA GLU A 146 4.82 -2.48 -31.71
C GLU A 146 6.32 -2.73 -31.93
N LYS A 147 7.15 -2.60 -30.89
CA LYS A 147 8.58 -2.94 -30.93
C LYS A 147 8.80 -4.38 -31.38
N LYS A 148 8.02 -5.33 -30.83
CA LYS A 148 8.08 -6.75 -31.24
C LYS A 148 7.65 -6.98 -32.69
N ARG A 149 6.70 -6.20 -33.21
CA ARG A 149 6.29 -6.26 -34.62
C ARG A 149 7.41 -5.79 -35.54
N LEU A 150 7.98 -4.61 -35.26
CA LEU A 150 9.07 -4.02 -36.04
C LEU A 150 10.33 -4.90 -36.05
N ALA A 151 10.69 -5.49 -34.89
CA ALA A 151 11.83 -6.41 -34.81
C ALA A 151 11.64 -7.65 -35.71
N ARG A 152 10.42 -8.21 -35.76
CA ARG A 152 10.10 -9.34 -36.66
C ARG A 152 10.17 -8.96 -38.13
N GLU A 153 9.73 -7.75 -38.48
CA GLU A 153 9.78 -7.24 -39.86
C GLU A 153 11.24 -7.01 -40.30
N GLN A 154 12.10 -6.47 -39.42
CA GLN A 154 13.53 -6.28 -39.70
C GLN A 154 14.28 -7.60 -39.86
N SER A 155 14.05 -8.60 -38.99
CA SER A 155 14.68 -9.92 -39.13
C SER A 155 14.34 -10.58 -40.47
N LYS A 156 13.08 -10.48 -40.92
CA LYS A 156 12.66 -11.02 -42.22
C LYS A 156 13.30 -10.31 -43.42
N GLN A 157 13.65 -9.03 -43.29
CA GLN A 157 14.34 -8.28 -44.34
C GLN A 157 15.84 -8.57 -44.40
N LEU A 158 16.46 -8.98 -43.29
CA LEU A 158 17.86 -9.40 -43.25
C LEU A 158 18.09 -10.84 -43.74
N GLU A 159 17.05 -11.68 -43.70
CA GLU A 159 17.08 -13.08 -44.15
C GLU A 159 16.71 -13.25 -45.64
N ALA A 160 16.32 -12.16 -46.33
CA ALA A 160 15.93 -12.14 -47.75
C ALA A 160 17.01 -11.50 -48.63
#